data_AF-A0A7C9F324-F1
#
_entry.id   AF-A0A7C9F324-F1
#
_cell.length_a   1.000
_cell.length_b   1.000
_cell.length_c   1.000
_cell.angle_alpha   90.00
_cell.angle_beta   90.00
_cell.angle_gamma   90.00
#
_symmetry.space_group_name_H-M   'P 1'
#
loop_
_entity.id
_entity.type
_entity.pdbx_description
1 polymer ?
#
loop_
_entity_poly.entity_id
_entity_poly.type
_entity_poly.pdbx_seq_one_letter_code
_entity_poly.pdbx_strand_id
1 'polypeptide(L)'
;TPVLNHVDVKNASVNSKKEVTNGAPPYAKSLMSNSKKLQDELEKTGSKIKQHEDNLKFLKTQKSQLDDAILDLQVYLGKLLSSSTSQAEDADNSQIQSEEETVQQILKHRNSAAAIFYQLKTHHDSQLSNLTWCLDILGAVATLGKVDDDNLSRLFSEYLGLHTMLAIVCKTYECIRALEICNDE
;
A
#
# COMPACT_ATOMS: atom_id res chain seq x y z
N THR A 1 -14.06 -38.72 -41.05
CA THR A 1 -15.19 -39.24 -41.85
C THR A 1 -16.31 -38.20 -41.86
N PRO A 2 -16.53 -37.44 -42.95
CA PRO A 2 -17.66 -36.53 -43.04
C PRO A 2 -18.85 -37.24 -43.71
N VAL A 3 -20.05 -37.10 -43.14
CA VAL A 3 -21.30 -37.57 -43.76
C VAL A 3 -22.02 -36.37 -44.37
N LEU A 4 -22.17 -36.47 -45.68
CA LEU A 4 -22.87 -35.60 -46.60
C LEU A 4 -24.38 -35.83 -46.45
N ASN A 5 -25.18 -34.80 -46.13
CA ASN A 5 -26.64 -34.91 -46.17
C ASN A 5 -27.25 -33.90 -47.15
N HIS A 6 -27.46 -34.44 -48.36
CA HIS A 6 -28.66 -34.39 -49.19
C HIS A 6 -29.48 -33.09 -49.26
N VAL A 7 -29.39 -32.46 -50.43
CA VAL A 7 -30.31 -31.46 -50.99
C VAL A 7 -31.64 -32.15 -51.32
N ASP A 8 -32.77 -31.61 -50.88
CA ASP A 8 -34.06 -31.92 -51.51
C ASP A 8 -34.78 -30.61 -51.89
N VAL A 9 -34.97 -30.45 -53.19
CA VAL A 9 -35.67 -29.33 -53.84
C VAL A 9 -37.04 -29.85 -54.21
N LYS A 10 -38.09 -29.30 -53.59
CA LYS A 10 -39.46 -29.46 -54.10
C LYS A 10 -40.14 -28.11 -54.27
N ASN A 11 -40.28 -27.75 -55.55
CA ASN A 11 -41.11 -26.69 -56.07
C ASN A 11 -42.59 -27.06 -55.91
N ALA A 12 -43.39 -26.15 -55.37
CA ALA A 12 -44.82 -26.07 -55.64
C ALA A 12 -45.18 -24.60 -55.85
N SER A 13 -45.60 -24.29 -57.08
CA SER A 13 -46.10 -23.00 -57.54
C SER A 13 -47.60 -22.88 -57.22
N VAL A 14 -48.08 -21.67 -56.89
CA VAL A 14 -49.14 -20.95 -57.64
C VAL A 14 -49.68 -19.75 -56.83
N ASN A 15 -49.51 -18.57 -57.47
CA ASN A 15 -50.29 -17.33 -57.49
C ASN A 15 -50.62 -16.45 -56.27
N SER A 16 -49.92 -15.30 -56.26
CA SER A 16 -50.42 -13.92 -56.38
C SER A 16 -51.50 -13.39 -55.42
N LYS A 17 -51.01 -12.58 -54.47
CA LYS A 17 -51.57 -11.24 -54.22
C LYS A 17 -50.43 -10.28 -53.85
N LYS A 18 -50.17 -9.32 -54.74
CA LYS A 18 -49.31 -8.16 -54.46
C LYS A 18 -49.99 -7.32 -53.40
N GLU A 19 -49.44 -7.29 -52.21
CA GLU A 19 -49.62 -6.20 -51.26
C GLU A 19 -48.24 -5.60 -51.01
N VAL A 20 -48.08 -4.34 -51.43
CA VAL A 20 -46.84 -3.59 -51.32
C VAL A 20 -46.64 -3.24 -49.85
N THR A 21 -45.95 -4.11 -49.11
CA THR A 21 -45.29 -3.70 -47.87
C THR A 21 -43.85 -3.32 -48.21
N ASN A 22 -43.58 -2.02 -48.28
CA ASN A 22 -42.23 -1.49 -48.22
C ASN A 22 -41.63 -1.84 -46.85
N GLY A 23 -41.06 -3.03 -46.74
CA GLY A 23 -40.44 -3.54 -45.51
C GLY A 23 -39.17 -4.29 -45.85
N ALA A 24 -38.03 -3.81 -45.35
CA ALA A 24 -36.73 -4.47 -45.52
C ALA A 24 -36.78 -5.93 -45.01
N PRO A 25 -36.07 -6.89 -45.64
CA PRO A 25 -36.12 -8.30 -45.26
C PRO A 25 -35.76 -8.51 -43.78
N PRO A 26 -36.37 -9.50 -43.07
CA PRO A 26 -36.21 -9.70 -41.62
C PRO A 26 -34.75 -9.78 -41.15
N TYR A 27 -33.89 -10.36 -41.98
CA TYR A 27 -32.45 -10.45 -41.77
C TYR A 27 -31.75 -9.08 -41.72
N ALA A 28 -32.12 -8.15 -42.61
CA ALA A 28 -31.58 -6.80 -42.62
C ALA A 28 -32.00 -6.00 -41.38
N LYS A 29 -33.23 -6.22 -40.88
CA LYS A 29 -33.73 -5.57 -39.66
C LYS A 29 -33.00 -6.07 -38.40
N SER A 30 -32.72 -7.38 -38.31
CA SER A 30 -31.92 -7.95 -37.22
C SER A 30 -30.48 -7.46 -37.24
N LEU A 31 -29.87 -7.36 -38.43
CA LEU A 31 -28.50 -6.87 -38.60
C LEU A 31 -28.38 -5.39 -38.16
N MET A 32 -29.35 -4.56 -38.55
CA MET A 32 -29.44 -3.16 -38.13
C MET A 32 -29.58 -3.03 -36.60
N SER A 33 -30.41 -3.86 -35.98
CA SER A 33 -30.59 -3.86 -34.52
C SER A 33 -29.30 -4.25 -33.78
N ASN A 34 -28.58 -5.26 -34.27
CA ASN A 34 -27.32 -5.69 -33.67
C ASN A 34 -26.22 -4.65 -33.83
N SER A 35 -26.12 -4.03 -35.02
CA SER A 35 -25.20 -2.93 -35.29
C SER A 35 -25.45 -1.74 -34.36
N LYS A 36 -26.73 -1.38 -34.16
CA LYS A 36 -27.10 -0.29 -33.26
C LYS A 36 -26.73 -0.60 -31.81
N LYS A 37 -26.99 -1.82 -31.33
CA LYS A 37 -26.57 -2.26 -30.00
C LYS A 37 -25.06 -2.17 -29.81
N LEU A 38 -24.28 -2.63 -30.80
CA LEU A 38 -22.82 -2.54 -30.77
C LEU A 38 -22.32 -1.09 -30.74
N GLN A 39 -22.97 -0.20 -31.50
CA GLN A 39 -22.67 1.22 -31.49
C GLN A 39 -22.90 1.84 -30.09
N ASP A 40 -24.04 1.53 -29.47
CA ASP A 40 -24.39 2.07 -28.15
C ASP A 40 -23.44 1.51 -27.06
N GLU A 41 -23.04 0.24 -27.15
CA GLU A 41 -22.04 -0.35 -26.25
C GLU A 41 -20.65 0.26 -26.42
N LEU A 42 -20.25 0.55 -27.67
CA LEU A 42 -19.00 1.24 -27.95
C LEU A 42 -18.99 2.66 -27.38
N GLU A 43 -20.07 3.41 -27.55
CA GLU A 43 -20.22 4.76 -26.99
C GLU A 43 -20.18 4.75 -25.45
N LYS A 44 -20.88 3.79 -24.84
CA LYS A 44 -20.84 3.58 -23.38
C LYS A 44 -19.43 3.26 -22.90
N THR A 45 -18.71 2.42 -23.64
CA THR A 45 -17.32 2.06 -23.29
C THR A 45 -16.38 3.25 -23.45
N GLY A 46 -16.50 4.02 -24.54
CA GLY A 46 -15.74 5.25 -24.75
C GLY A 46 -15.98 6.28 -23.64
N SER A 47 -17.23 6.42 -23.19
CA SER A 47 -17.58 7.32 -22.07
C SER A 47 -16.92 6.88 -20.75
N LYS A 48 -16.88 5.57 -20.48
CA LYS A 48 -16.17 5.03 -19.30
C LYS A 48 -14.66 5.24 -19.38
N ILE A 49 -14.05 5.02 -20.56
CA ILE A 49 -12.62 5.26 -20.76
C ILE A 49 -12.30 6.71 -20.45
N LYS A 50 -13.04 7.66 -21.03
CA LYS A 50 -12.86 9.09 -20.77
C LYS A 50 -12.97 9.42 -19.28
N GLN A 51 -13.99 8.89 -18.61
CA GLN A 51 -14.14 9.10 -17.16
C GLN A 51 -12.93 8.58 -16.37
N HIS A 52 -12.39 7.41 -16.72
CA HIS A 52 -11.19 6.88 -16.06
C HIS A 52 -9.93 7.71 -16.35
N GLU A 53 -9.77 8.23 -17.57
CA GLU A 53 -8.69 9.15 -17.93
C GLU A 53 -8.77 10.46 -17.13
N ASP A 54 -9.96 11.05 -17.03
CA ASP A 54 -10.21 12.26 -16.24
C ASP A 54 -9.92 12.02 -14.75
N ASN A 55 -10.38 10.88 -14.20
CA ASN A 55 -10.10 10.48 -12.81
C ASN A 55 -8.61 10.28 -12.57
N LEU A 56 -7.89 9.63 -13.48
CA LEU A 56 -6.44 9.43 -13.35
C LEU A 56 -5.70 10.76 -13.37
N LYS A 57 -6.08 11.68 -14.25
CA LYS A 57 -5.53 13.03 -14.30
C LYS A 57 -5.76 13.77 -12.99
N PHE A 58 -6.99 13.72 -12.47
CA PHE A 58 -7.34 14.32 -11.18
C PHE A 58 -6.50 13.75 -10.03
N LEU A 59 -6.45 12.42 -9.89
CA LEU A 59 -5.68 11.77 -8.83
C LEU A 59 -4.18 12.07 -8.93
N LYS A 60 -3.63 12.15 -10.15
CA LYS A 60 -2.24 12.53 -10.37
C LYS A 60 -1.97 13.96 -9.92
N THR A 61 -2.88 14.89 -10.19
CA THR A 61 -2.78 16.28 -9.70
C THR A 61 -2.85 16.33 -8.18
N GLN A 62 -3.80 15.60 -7.56
CA GLN A 62 -3.91 15.53 -6.09
C GLN A 62 -2.64 14.96 -5.44
N LYS A 63 -2.07 13.91 -6.02
CA LYS A 63 -0.80 13.33 -5.55
C LYS A 63 0.31 14.38 -5.58
N SER A 64 0.50 15.08 -6.71
CA SER A 64 1.54 16.10 -6.83
C SER A 64 1.39 17.21 -5.79
N GLN A 65 0.16 17.67 -5.55
CA GLN A 65 -0.12 18.69 -4.54
C GLN A 65 0.23 18.22 -3.13
N LEU A 66 -0.04 16.95 -2.81
CA LEU A 66 0.32 16.36 -1.52
C LEU A 66 1.84 16.20 -1.38
N ASP A 67 2.52 15.74 -2.44
CA ASP A 67 3.97 15.61 -2.47
C ASP A 67 4.64 16.97 -2.22
N ASP A 68 4.15 18.03 -2.88
CA ASP A 68 4.64 19.41 -2.68
C ASP A 68 4.39 19.89 -1.24
N ALA A 69 3.20 19.63 -0.68
CA ALA A 69 2.88 19.99 0.70
C ALA A 69 3.75 19.25 1.74
N ILE A 70 4.10 17.99 1.48
CA ILE A 70 5.02 17.22 2.32
C ILE A 70 6.42 17.82 2.24
N LEU A 71 6.90 18.18 1.05
CA LEU A 71 8.21 18.82 0.87
C LEU A 71 8.28 20.15 1.61
N ASP A 72 7.24 20.98 1.49
CA ASP A 72 7.15 22.26 2.22
C ASP A 72 7.21 22.05 3.73
N LEU A 73 6.49 21.05 4.25
CA LEU A 73 6.51 20.71 5.67
C LEU A 73 7.88 20.20 6.13
N GLN A 74 8.56 19.38 5.33
CA GLN A 74 9.91 18.91 5.61
C GLN A 74 10.90 20.08 5.65
N VAL A 75 10.81 21.02 4.72
CA VAL A 75 11.63 22.25 4.71
C VAL A 75 11.33 23.10 5.94
N TYR A 76 10.06 23.24 6.33
CA TYR A 76 9.67 23.97 7.53
C TYR A 76 10.24 23.34 8.81
N LEU A 77 10.06 22.02 8.98
CA LEU A 77 10.60 21.26 10.11
C LEU A 77 12.13 21.36 10.16
N GLY A 78 12.82 21.22 9.02
CA GLY A 78 14.27 21.38 8.94
C GLY A 78 14.76 22.75 9.42
N LYS A 79 14.03 23.82 9.09
CA LYS A 79 14.33 25.18 9.59
C LYS A 79 14.08 25.32 11.09
N LEU A 80 12.98 24.76 11.61
CA LEU A 80 12.65 24.79 13.03
C LEU A 80 13.75 24.11 13.86
N LEU A 81 14.14 22.89 13.46
CA LEU A 81 15.20 22.11 14.12
C LEU A 81 16.57 22.80 14.05
N SER A 82 16.90 23.44 12.92
CA SER A 82 18.14 24.23 12.78
C SER A 82 18.13 25.51 13.65
N SER A 83 16.94 25.99 14.02
CA SER A 83 16.77 27.19 14.83
C SER A 83 16.71 26.85 16.33
N SER A 84 16.13 25.71 16.71
CA SER A 84 16.05 25.25 18.10
C SER A 84 17.39 24.82 18.68
N THR A 85 18.34 24.39 17.84
CA THR A 85 19.75 24.14 18.26
C THR A 85 20.47 25.40 18.75
N SER A 86 19.89 26.59 18.63
CA SER A 86 20.44 27.84 19.15
C SER A 86 19.79 28.35 20.46
N GLN A 87 18.71 27.73 20.96
CA GLN A 87 17.93 28.27 22.08
C GLN A 87 17.29 27.25 23.06
N ALA A 88 17.62 25.96 23.04
CA ALA A 88 16.98 24.97 23.91
C ALA A 88 17.95 24.41 24.97
N GLU A 89 18.10 25.12 26.09
CA GLU A 89 18.56 24.52 27.35
C GLU A 89 17.32 24.15 28.20
N ASP A 90 17.35 22.98 28.82
CA ASP A 90 16.47 22.41 29.86
C ASP A 90 15.26 21.50 29.55
N ALA A 91 14.32 21.78 28.63
CA ALA A 91 13.13 20.90 28.53
C ALA A 91 13.34 19.61 27.71
N ASP A 92 13.96 19.75 26.53
CA ASP A 92 14.14 18.67 25.54
C ASP A 92 15.23 17.65 25.96
N ASN A 93 16.20 18.11 26.76
CA ASN A 93 17.32 17.29 27.23
C ASN A 93 16.88 16.17 28.18
N SER A 94 15.80 16.37 28.95
CA SER A 94 15.27 15.37 29.88
C SER A 94 14.62 14.17 29.18
N GLN A 95 14.01 14.40 28.01
CA GLN A 95 13.36 13.36 27.22
C GLN A 95 14.36 12.50 26.46
N ILE A 96 15.37 13.15 25.86
CA ILE A 96 16.47 12.47 25.15
C ILE A 96 17.27 11.60 26.12
N GLN A 97 17.52 12.08 27.34
CA GLN A 97 18.21 11.31 28.38
C GLN A 97 17.45 10.03 28.75
N SER A 98 16.12 10.08 28.88
CA SER A 98 15.29 8.92 29.25
C SER A 98 15.26 7.83 28.16
N GLU A 99 15.22 8.20 26.88
CA GLU A 99 15.29 7.24 25.77
C GLU A 99 16.66 6.57 25.69
N GLU A 100 17.74 7.37 25.79
CA GLU A 100 19.11 6.88 25.79
C GLU A 100 19.38 5.93 26.95
N GLU A 101 18.90 6.26 28.16
CA GLU A 101 18.98 5.38 29.34
C GLU A 101 18.28 4.04 29.09
N THR A 102 17.10 4.06 28.46
CA THR A 102 16.36 2.83 28.12
C THR A 102 17.12 1.97 27.13
N VAL A 103 17.72 2.58 26.10
CA VAL A 103 18.61 1.88 25.15
C VAL A 103 19.82 1.28 25.86
N GLN A 104 20.44 2.00 26.80
CA GLN A 104 21.55 1.47 27.60
C GLN A 104 21.13 0.26 28.44
N GLN A 105 19.91 0.24 28.99
CA GLN A 105 19.39 -0.95 29.68
C GLN A 105 19.22 -2.12 28.71
N ILE A 106 18.69 -1.90 27.51
CA ILE A 106 18.58 -2.92 26.47
C ILE A 106 19.95 -3.51 26.12
N LEU A 107 20.98 -2.67 25.95
CA LEU A 107 22.35 -3.09 25.60
C LEU A 107 23.01 -3.98 26.67
N LYS A 108 22.55 -3.95 27.92
CA LYS A 108 23.00 -4.89 28.97
C LYS A 108 22.59 -6.33 28.66
N HIS A 109 21.51 -6.54 27.90
CA HIS A 109 21.01 -7.83 27.47
C HIS A 109 21.64 -8.29 26.15
N ARG A 110 22.98 -8.44 26.13
CA ARG A 110 23.80 -8.66 24.91
C ARG A 110 23.39 -9.82 24.00
N ASN A 111 22.68 -10.81 24.53
CA ASN A 111 22.24 -11.98 23.76
C ASN A 111 20.83 -11.82 23.17
N SER A 112 20.18 -10.68 23.37
CA SER A 112 18.85 -10.39 22.82
C SER A 112 18.93 -9.78 21.43
N ALA A 113 17.93 -10.08 20.58
CA ALA A 113 17.80 -9.46 19.27
C ALA A 113 17.70 -7.93 19.36
N ALA A 114 17.03 -7.40 20.39
CA ALA A 114 16.98 -5.97 20.66
C ALA A 114 18.37 -5.36 20.90
N ALA A 115 19.20 -5.96 21.75
CA ALA A 115 20.54 -5.45 21.99
C ALA A 115 21.39 -5.42 20.71
N ILE A 116 21.31 -6.47 19.88
CA ILE A 116 22.00 -6.53 18.59
C ILE A 116 21.49 -5.43 17.64
N PHE A 117 20.17 -5.26 17.56
CA PHE A 117 19.55 -4.21 16.75
C PHE A 117 20.03 -2.80 17.14
N TYR A 118 20.03 -2.47 18.43
CA TYR A 118 20.50 -1.15 18.88
C TYR A 118 22.01 -0.97 18.70
N GLN A 119 22.82 -2.02 18.87
CA GLN A 119 24.26 -1.96 18.53
C GLN A 119 24.47 -1.65 17.04
N LEU A 120 23.74 -2.34 16.16
CA LEU A 120 23.80 -2.09 14.72
C LEU A 120 23.35 -0.66 14.39
N LYS A 121 22.29 -0.17 15.04
CA LYS A 121 21.78 1.20 14.88
C LYS A 121 22.84 2.24 15.28
N THR A 122 23.48 2.11 16.44
CA THR A 122 24.46 3.09 16.95
C THR A 122 25.79 3.11 16.18
N HIS A 123 26.16 2.00 15.53
CA HIS A 123 27.44 1.91 14.80
C HIS A 123 27.34 2.27 13.30
N HIS A 124 26.12 2.36 12.73
CA HIS A 124 25.91 2.48 11.28
C HIS A 124 25.04 3.67 10.84
N ASP A 125 25.07 4.81 11.54
CA ASP A 125 24.32 6.03 11.15
C ASP A 125 24.57 6.49 9.69
N SER A 126 25.63 6.01 9.01
CA SER A 126 25.90 6.26 7.58
C SER A 126 25.57 5.10 6.61
N GLN A 127 25.26 3.89 7.09
CA GLN A 127 25.10 2.67 6.27
C GLN A 127 23.72 1.98 6.40
N LEU A 128 22.79 2.53 7.19
CA LEU A 128 21.43 2.02 7.34
C LEU A 128 20.64 1.94 6.02
N SER A 129 21.03 2.69 4.99
CA SER A 129 20.47 2.57 3.64
C SER A 129 20.69 1.19 3.00
N ASN A 130 21.66 0.41 3.47
CA ASN A 130 21.94 -0.95 2.97
C ASN A 130 21.13 -2.04 3.70
N LEU A 131 20.49 -1.73 4.82
CA LEU A 131 19.66 -2.67 5.58
C LEU A 131 18.18 -2.36 5.32
N THR A 132 17.72 -2.64 4.10
CA THR A 132 16.32 -2.42 3.68
C THR A 132 15.30 -3.01 4.68
N TRP A 133 15.66 -4.08 5.39
CA TRP A 133 14.82 -4.71 6.42
C TRP A 133 14.67 -3.89 7.71
N CYS A 134 15.65 -3.04 8.03
CA CYS A 134 15.63 -2.18 9.23
C CYS A 134 14.61 -1.04 9.11
N LEU A 135 14.30 -0.60 7.88
CA LEU A 135 13.33 0.48 7.62
C LEU A 135 11.91 0.17 8.10
N ASP A 136 11.57 -1.11 8.20
CA ASP A 136 10.26 -1.58 8.68
C ASP A 136 10.27 -1.97 10.17
N ILE A 137 11.39 -1.87 10.88
CA ILE A 137 11.45 -2.08 12.33
C ILE A 137 11.10 -0.77 13.03
N LEU A 138 10.10 -0.81 13.92
CA LEU A 138 9.69 0.34 14.72
C LEU A 138 10.60 0.53 15.94
N GLY A 139 11.07 -0.56 16.54
CA GLY A 139 11.94 -0.55 17.72
C GLY A 139 11.65 -1.73 18.65
N ALA A 140 12.33 -1.77 19.80
CA ALA A 140 11.96 -2.69 20.88
C ALA A 140 10.76 -2.13 21.67
N VAL A 141 9.90 -3.01 22.21
CA VAL A 141 8.71 -2.58 22.99
C VAL A 141 9.07 -1.56 24.07
N ALA A 142 10.18 -1.76 24.78
CA ALA A 142 10.66 -0.87 25.83
C ALA A 142 10.90 0.58 25.40
N THR A 143 11.17 0.85 24.11
CA THR A 143 11.42 2.22 23.60
C THR A 143 10.20 2.83 22.92
N LEU A 144 9.10 2.09 22.75
CA LEU A 144 7.93 2.58 22.01
C LEU A 144 6.95 3.36 22.90
N GLY A 145 7.08 3.27 24.22
CA GLY A 145 6.22 3.96 25.18
C GLY A 145 7.03 4.67 26.24
N LYS A 146 6.48 5.79 26.73
CA LYS A 146 6.99 6.51 27.89
C LYS A 146 5.90 6.57 28.95
N VAL A 147 6.30 6.36 30.21
CA VAL A 147 5.43 6.47 31.39
C VAL A 147 6.09 7.46 32.34
N ASP A 148 5.39 8.54 32.67
CA ASP A 148 5.97 9.63 33.48
C ASP A 148 6.15 9.27 34.96
N ASP A 149 5.44 8.24 35.46
CA ASP A 149 5.59 7.73 36.83
C ASP A 149 6.45 6.46 36.87
N ASP A 150 7.55 6.52 37.61
CA ASP A 150 8.52 5.41 37.72
C ASP A 150 7.93 4.13 38.32
N ASN A 151 7.01 4.25 39.29
CA ASN A 151 6.40 3.08 39.92
C ASN A 151 5.48 2.35 38.93
N LEU A 152 4.72 3.11 38.15
CA LEU A 152 3.84 2.60 37.12
C LEU A 152 4.64 2.02 35.96
N SER A 153 5.72 2.70 35.55
CA SER A 153 6.68 2.21 34.55
C SER A 153 7.26 0.86 34.96
N ARG A 154 7.68 0.73 36.23
CA ARG A 154 8.17 -0.54 36.78
C ARG A 154 7.08 -1.61 36.80
N LEU A 155 5.88 -1.29 37.28
CA LEU A 155 4.77 -2.24 37.37
C LEU A 155 4.39 -2.80 35.98
N PHE A 156 4.32 -1.95 34.96
CA PHE A 156 4.03 -2.40 33.59
C PHE A 156 5.18 -3.22 33.00
N SER A 157 6.43 -2.85 33.26
CA SER A 157 7.60 -3.61 32.82
C SER A 157 7.64 -5.01 33.46
N GLU A 158 7.31 -5.10 34.75
CA GLU A 158 7.18 -6.37 35.48
C GLU A 158 6.03 -7.22 34.93
N TYR A 159 4.88 -6.61 34.66
CA TYR A 159 3.72 -7.29 34.10
C TYR A 159 3.97 -7.86 32.69
N LEU A 160 4.60 -7.08 31.80
CA LEU A 160 4.95 -7.52 30.45
C LEU A 160 6.09 -8.54 30.44
N GLY A 161 7.01 -8.40 31.41
CA GLY A 161 8.19 -9.24 31.55
C GLY A 161 9.30 -8.88 30.56
N LEU A 162 10.52 -9.33 30.88
CA LEU A 162 11.73 -8.97 30.15
C LEU A 162 11.69 -9.37 28.66
N HIS A 163 11.18 -10.56 28.34
CA HIS A 163 11.15 -11.05 26.95
C HIS A 163 10.27 -10.17 26.06
N THR A 164 9.08 -9.81 26.54
CA THR A 164 8.16 -8.91 25.84
C THR A 164 8.75 -7.51 25.72
N MET A 165 9.36 -6.98 26.79
CA MET A 165 9.99 -5.66 26.78
C MET A 165 11.13 -5.57 25.76
N LEU A 166 11.84 -6.68 25.51
CA LEU A 166 12.92 -6.78 24.52
C LEU A 166 12.44 -7.27 23.14
N ALA A 167 11.14 -7.46 22.92
CA ALA A 167 10.62 -7.90 21.63
C ALA A 167 10.79 -6.80 20.57
N ILE A 168 11.23 -7.18 19.37
CA ILE A 168 11.32 -6.29 18.21
C ILE A 168 9.94 -6.17 17.56
N VAL A 169 9.53 -4.94 17.29
CA VAL A 169 8.26 -4.64 16.64
C VAL A 169 8.51 -4.29 15.18
N CYS A 170 7.87 -5.04 14.28
CA CYS A 170 7.95 -4.86 12.84
C CYS A 170 6.64 -4.29 12.29
N LYS A 171 6.73 -3.40 11.29
CA LYS A 171 5.59 -2.83 10.59
C LYS A 171 4.95 -3.80 9.60
N THR A 172 5.76 -4.68 9.00
CA THR A 172 5.33 -5.58 7.92
C THR A 172 5.67 -7.03 8.23
N TYR A 173 4.88 -7.96 7.69
CA TYR A 173 5.18 -9.39 7.77
C TYR A 173 6.45 -9.76 6.98
N GLU A 174 6.75 -9.02 5.91
CA GLU A 174 7.99 -9.18 5.15
C GLU A 174 9.23 -8.94 6.02
N CYS A 175 9.19 -7.92 6.88
CA CYS A 175 10.25 -7.66 7.85
C CYS A 175 10.43 -8.85 8.81
N ILE A 176 9.34 -9.44 9.31
CA ILE A 176 9.40 -10.63 10.18
C ILE A 176 10.07 -11.80 9.46
N ARG A 177 9.70 -12.07 8.20
CA ARG A 177 10.33 -13.13 7.39
C ARG A 177 11.80 -12.87 7.08
N ALA A 178 12.20 -11.61 6.96
CA ALA A 178 13.59 -11.25 6.72
C ALA A 178 14.48 -11.41 7.96
N LEU A 179 13.90 -11.39 9.16
CA LEU A 179 14.63 -11.51 10.43
C LEU A 179 15.03 -12.94 10.77
N GLU A 180 14.28 -13.94 10.31
CA GLU A 180 14.49 -15.34 10.66
C GLU A 180 14.45 -16.21 9.40
N ILE A 181 15.48 -17.04 9.20
CA ILE A 181 15.51 -18.05 8.13
C ILE A 181 15.38 -19.42 8.79
N CYS A 182 14.21 -20.04 8.65
CA CYS A 182 14.03 -21.44 9.06
C CYS A 182 14.47 -22.35 7.91
N ASN A 183 15.41 -23.26 8.18
CA ASN A 183 15.69 -24.36 7.26
C ASN A 183 14.58 -25.41 7.40
N ASP A 184 14.11 -25.95 6.28
CA ASP A 184 13.25 -27.13 6.30
C ASP A 184 14.13 -28.34 6.70
N GLU A 185 13.89 -28.92 7.87
CA GLU A 185 14.50 -30.20 8.29
C GLU A 185 13.86 -31.41 7.59
#